data_AF-A0A6P1BC74-F1
#
_entry.id   AF-A0A6P1BC74-F1
#
_cell.length_a   1.000
_cell.length_b   1.000
_cell.length_c   1.000
_cell.angle_alpha   90.00
_cell.angle_beta   90.00
_cell.angle_gamma   90.00
#
_symmetry.space_group_name_H-M   'P 1'
#
loop_
_entity.id
_entity.type
_entity.pdbx_description
1 polymer ?
#
loop_
_entity_poly.entity_id
_entity_poly.type
_entity_poly.pdbx_seq_one_letter_code
_entity_poly.pdbx_strand_id
1 'polypeptide(L)' 'MTVRSLVRLNMACRLLVDSSKPLSDIAKLLGYSSASSFSRTFARLMKAQPVVYRRQQLAGKLRQAPHGRRPRAIDS' A
#
# COMPACT_ATOMS: atom_id res chain seq x y z
N MET A 1 10.47 5.52 -21.35
CA MET A 1 9.85 5.18 -20.05
C MET A 1 8.34 5.21 -20.21
N THR A 2 7.67 4.06 -20.16
CA THR A 2 6.30 3.86 -20.66
C THR A 2 5.26 4.37 -19.66
N VAL A 3 4.35 5.24 -20.10
CA VAL A 3 3.25 5.85 -19.31
C VAL A 3 2.38 4.84 -18.53
N ARG A 4 2.26 3.60 -19.03
CA ARG A 4 1.53 2.50 -18.38
C ARG A 4 2.06 2.12 -16.99
N SER A 5 3.34 2.37 -16.72
CA SER A 5 4.00 2.07 -15.44
C SER A 5 3.56 3.03 -14.33
N LEU A 6 3.31 4.29 -14.67
CA LEU A 6 2.93 5.34 -13.72
C LEU A 6 1.51 5.15 -13.19
N VAL A 7 0.56 4.74 -14.05
CA VAL A 7 -0.81 4.42 -13.64
C VAL A 7 -0.82 3.24 -12.65
N ARG A 8 -0.05 2.19 -12.95
CA ARG A 8 0.13 1.04 -12.06
C ARG A 8 0.76 1.43 -10.73
N LEU A 9 1.71 2.37 -10.74
CA LEU A 9 2.35 2.88 -9.53
C LEU A 9 1.35 3.65 -8.65
N ASN A 10 0.54 4.52 -9.24
CA ASN A 10 -0.45 5.30 -8.49
C ASN A 10 -1.48 4.39 -7.80
N MET A 11 -1.96 3.38 -8.53
CA MET A 11 -2.83 2.32 -7.98
C MET A 11 -2.14 1.51 -6.89
N ALA A 12 -0.85 1.16 -7.07
CA ALA A 12 -0.08 0.47 -6.05
C ALA A 12 -0.01 1.27 -4.75
N CYS A 13 0.21 2.58 -4.82
CA CYS A 13 0.30 3.44 -3.64
C CYS A 13 -1.03 3.50 -2.89
N ARG A 14 -2.15 3.65 -3.61
CA ARG A 14 -3.48 3.56 -3.01
C ARG A 14 -3.71 2.20 -2.34
N LEU A 15 -3.41 1.11 -3.02
CA LEU A 15 -3.57 -0.25 -2.47
C LEU A 15 -2.68 -0.52 -1.25
N LEU A 16 -1.48 0.06 -1.20
CA LEU A 16 -0.57 -0.07 -0.04
C LEU A 16 -1.08 0.64 1.22
N VAL A 17 -1.82 1.74 1.04
CA VAL A 17 -2.33 2.59 2.14
C VAL A 17 -3.75 2.19 2.57
N ASP A 18 -4.59 1.88 1.59
CA ASP A 18 -6.00 1.57 1.79
C ASP A 18 -6.22 0.11 2.17
N SER A 19 -5.42 -0.80 1.58
CA SER A 19 -5.57 -2.23 1.80
C SER A 19 -4.48 -2.79 2.71
N SER A 20 -4.83 -3.77 3.55
CA SER A 20 -3.88 -4.61 4.30
C SER A 20 -3.39 -5.84 3.49
N LYS A 21 -3.70 -5.89 2.19
CA LYS A 21 -3.32 -7.01 1.29
C LYS A 21 -1.81 -7.23 1.20
N PRO A 22 -1.32 -8.47 1.12
CA PRO A 22 0.10 -8.75 0.97
C PRO A 22 0.64 -8.21 -0.37
N LEU A 23 1.94 -7.93 -0.42
CA LEU A 23 2.59 -7.39 -1.63
C LEU A 23 2.47 -8.31 -2.84
N SER A 24 2.40 -9.62 -2.61
CA SER A 24 2.14 -10.64 -3.63
C SER A 24 0.80 -10.42 -4.34
N ASP A 25 -0.26 -10.12 -3.60
CA ASP A 25 -1.58 -9.88 -4.18
C ASP A 25 -1.63 -8.55 -4.93
N ILE A 26 -1.01 -7.50 -4.38
CA ILE A 26 -0.89 -6.20 -5.06
C ILE A 26 -0.11 -6.37 -6.38
N ALA A 27 0.98 -7.14 -6.36
CA ALA A 27 1.77 -7.43 -7.56
C ALA A 27 0.94 -8.16 -8.62
N LYS A 28 0.19 -9.20 -8.24
CA LYS A 28 -0.71 -9.93 -9.14
C LYS A 28 -1.78 -9.01 -9.75
N LEU A 29 -2.40 -8.15 -8.93
CA LEU A 29 -3.45 -7.22 -9.35
C LEU A 29 -2.94 -6.23 -10.41
N LEU A 30 -1.67 -5.84 -10.33
CA LEU A 30 -1.02 -4.91 -11.26
C LEU A 30 -0.41 -5.62 -12.49
N GLY A 31 -0.52 -6.95 -12.57
CA GLY A 31 -0.01 -7.76 -13.67
C GLY A 31 1.50 -8.05 -13.58
N TYR A 32 2.08 -8.03 -12.38
CA TYR A 32 3.46 -8.49 -12.17
C TYR A 32 3.48 -9.99 -11.89
N SER A 33 4.52 -10.66 -12.42
CA SER A 33 4.73 -12.09 -12.21
C SER A 33 4.98 -12.44 -10.74
N SER A 34 5.67 -11.55 -10.00
CA SER A 34 6.06 -11.77 -8.60
C SER A 34 6.18 -10.47 -7.80
N ALA A 35 6.03 -10.58 -6.48
CA ALA A 35 6.25 -9.47 -5.54
C ALA A 35 7.65 -8.86 -5.67
N SER A 36 8.68 -9.66 -5.92
CA SER A 36 10.07 -9.18 -6.10
C SER A 36 10.21 -8.27 -7.32
N SER A 37 9.61 -8.63 -8.45
CA SER A 37 9.61 -7.81 -9.67
C SER A 37 8.89 -6.48 -9.46
N PHE A 38 7.75 -6.52 -8.77
CA PHE A 38 7.04 -5.32 -8.35
C PHE A 38 7.90 -4.45 -7.42
N SER A 39 8.52 -5.02 -6.39
CA SER A 39 9.31 -4.29 -5.40
C SER A 39 10.50 -3.57 -6.03
N ARG A 40 11.19 -4.19 -6.98
CA ARG A 40 12.32 -3.59 -7.71
C ARG A 40 11.87 -2.39 -8.54
N THR A 41 10.78 -2.54 -9.30
CA THR A 41 10.22 -1.45 -10.11
C THR A 41 9.70 -0.32 -9.24
N PHE A 42 9.00 -0.65 -8.15
CA PHE A 42 8.50 0.32 -7.19
C PHE A 42 9.64 1.09 -6.54
N ALA A 43 10.68 0.41 -6.05
CA ALA A 43 11.84 1.06 -5.45
C ALA A 43 12.60 1.95 -6.43
N ARG A 44 12.68 1.58 -7.71
CA ARG A 44 13.28 2.42 -8.74
C ARG A 44 12.49 3.72 -8.99
N LEU A 45 11.16 3.63 -8.98
CA LEU A 45 10.26 4.76 -9.27
C LEU A 45 10.03 5.66 -8.05
N MET A 46 9.74 5.07 -6.90
CA MET A 46 9.44 5.78 -5.64
C MET A 46 10.67 6.09 -4.79
N LYS A 47 11.86 5.60 -5.17
CA LYS A 47 13.10 5.67 -4.37
C LYS A 47 12.98 5.03 -2.97
N ALA A 48 11.89 4.30 -2.71
CA ALA A 48 11.58 3.66 -1.44
C ALA A 48 10.98 2.27 -1.67
N GLN A 49 11.27 1.32 -0.76
CA GLN A 49 10.69 -0.02 -0.83
C GLN A 49 9.20 0.01 -0.42
N PRO A 50 8.32 -0.76 -1.06
CA PRO A 50 6.89 -0.77 -0.75
C PRO A 50 6.58 -1.25 0.67
N VAL A 51 7.41 -2.14 1.25
CA VAL A 51 7.34 -2.54 2.67
C VAL A 51 7.59 -1.36 3.61
N VAL A 52 8.63 -0.57 3.30
CA VAL A 52 9.03 0.60 4.11
C VAL A 52 7.97 1.68 4.00
N TYR A 53 7.49 1.95 2.79
CA TYR A 53 6.40 2.89 2.54
C TYR A 53 5.14 2.50 3.33
N ARG A 54 4.76 1.22 3.30
CA ARG A 54 3.62 0.71 4.08
C ARG A 54 3.81 0.87 5.58
N ARG A 55 5.00 0.52 6.10
CA ARG A 55 5.31 0.71 7.53
C ARG A 55 5.26 2.17 7.94
N GLN A 56 5.81 3.07 7.13
CA GLN A 56 5.77 4.52 7.39
C GLN A 56 4.34 5.05 7.37
N GLN A 57 3.50 4.60 6.43
CA GLN A 57 2.09 4.98 6.36
C GLN A 57 1.29 4.44 7.55
N LEU A 58 1.53 3.21 7.97
CA LEU A 58 0.89 2.64 9.16
C LEU A 58 1.35 3.34 10.45
N ALA A 59 2.65 3.62 10.59
CA ALA A 59 3.20 4.38 11.69
C ALA A 59 2.70 5.83 11.70
N GLY A 60 2.53 6.45 10.54
CA GLY A 60 1.91 7.77 10.37
C GLY A 60 0.43 7.76 10.77
N LYS A 61 -0.33 6.73 10.38
CA LYS A 61 -1.74 6.54 10.79
C LYS A 61 -1.88 6.41 12.32
N LEU A 62 -0.92 5.77 12.99
CA LEU A 62 -0.88 5.71 14.46
C LEU A 62 -0.58 7.07 15.09
N ARG A 63 0.20 7.94 14.43
CA ARG A 63 0.49 9.30 14.89
C ARG A 63 -0.63 10.29 14.55
N GLN A 64 -1.49 9.98 13.58
CA GLN A 64 -2.65 10.78 13.17
C GLN A 64 -3.97 10.32 13.79
N ALA A 65 -3.95 9.57 14.90
CA ALA A 65 -5.14 9.28 15.66
C ALA A 65 -5.38 10.34 16.76
N PRO A 66 -6.21 11.36 16.49
CA PRO A 66 -7.17 11.83 17.47
C PRO A 66 -8.58 11.48 17.00
N HIS A 67 -9.42 11.02 17.94
CA HIS A 67 -10.87 10.77 17.82
C HIS A 67 -11.35 9.43 17.24
N GLY A 68 -11.37 8.42 18.12
CA GLY A 68 -12.61 7.80 18.59
C GLY A 68 -13.65 7.36 17.56
N ARG A 69 -13.71 6.05 17.30
CA ARG A 69 -14.97 5.37 16.98
C ARG A 69 -15.19 4.31 18.05
N ARG A 70 -15.99 4.65 19.07
CA ARG A 70 -16.47 3.71 20.09
C ARG A 70 -17.11 2.50 19.37
N PRO A 71 -16.84 1.26 19.77
CA PRO A 71 -17.76 0.18 19.47
C PRO A 71 -19.03 0.47 20.26
N ARG A 72 -20.12 0.81 19.56
CA ARG A 72 -21.44 0.80 20.18
C ARG A 72 -21.79 -0.67 20.36
N ALA A 73 -21.54 -1.19 21.56
CA ALA A 73 -22.29 -2.31 22.06
C ALA A 73 -23.77 -1.92 21.97
N ILE A 74 -24.52 -2.64 21.14
CA ILE A 74 -25.95 -2.80 21.38
C ILE A 74 -26.09 -4.18 22.02
N ASP A 75 -26.11 -4.16 23.34
CA ASP A 75 -26.82 -5.18 24.11
C ASP A 75 -28.33 -4.84 24.02
N SER A 76 -29.16 -5.86 24.27
CA SER A 76 -30.62 -5.96 24.18
C SER A 76 -31.18 -6.41 22.82
#